data_AF-A0A1G7L4B9-F1
#
_entry.id   AF-A0A1G7L4B9-F1
#
_cell.length_a   1.000
_cell.length_b   1.000
_cell.length_c   1.000
_cell.angle_alpha   90.00
_cell.angle_beta   90.00
_cell.angle_gamma   90.00
#
_symmetry.space_group_name_H-M   'P 1'
#
loop_
_entity.id
_entity.type
_entity.pdbx_description
1 polymer ?
#
loop_
_entity_poly.entity_id
_entity_poly.type
_entity_poly.pdbx_seq_one_letter_code
_entity_poly.pdbx_strand_id
1 'polypeptide(L)'
;MPHKLINPNPDLRQLWDEGYEIEIVDAFLMIHHIPYLANELTVKYGTLVSTLDLAGDLTVRPGTHVTTFIGETPHHRDGRAINAIIIGTAPQKLHDKITINLTFSSKPDVGYYDDYFQKMVTYINILSSEAKAIDPWANEKTYKVIETEDEYSVFNYYDTNSSRAEISPISDKLKNLKVVIIGGGGTGAYILDFIAKTPVVQIDIYDSDVFLQHNAFRAPGAPSIAQLRERLPKVEYLAGIYRNMHSNIVPHAYSITEENVGELTGKSFVFISIDDSKAKEPIIDFLESNQIPFIDVGIGVQIVRDQLIGVVRTTTSTENKRDHVRTNNRISFVDDNNNDYAKNIQIAELNAINASFAIIKWKKIFGVYHDAEKENHTTYTINESQLLNEDHEA
;
A
#
# COMPACT_ATOMS: atom_id res chain seq x y z
N MET A 1 -7.22 -18.75 -4.58
CA MET A 1 -7.82 -19.78 -3.69
C MET A 1 -7.18 -19.88 -2.30
N PRO A 2 -5.86 -19.75 -2.08
CA PRO A 2 -5.26 -19.85 -0.74
C PRO A 2 -5.70 -18.75 0.24
N HIS A 3 -5.92 -17.52 -0.25
CA HIS A 3 -6.06 -16.33 0.60
C HIS A 3 -7.43 -16.11 1.24
N LYS A 4 -8.50 -16.74 0.72
CA LYS A 4 -9.80 -16.79 1.42
C LYS A 4 -9.68 -17.45 2.79
N LEU A 5 -8.70 -18.34 2.95
CA LEU A 5 -8.41 -19.03 4.20
C LEU A 5 -7.27 -18.36 4.96
N ILE A 6 -6.29 -17.73 4.33
CA ILE A 6 -5.16 -17.10 5.07
C ILE A 6 -5.63 -15.91 5.91
N ASN A 7 -6.41 -14.98 5.35
CA ASN A 7 -6.82 -13.76 6.05
C ASN A 7 -7.69 -13.98 7.31
N PRO A 8 -8.74 -14.84 7.28
CA PRO A 8 -9.57 -15.06 8.46
C PRO A 8 -8.88 -15.92 9.53
N ASN A 9 -7.74 -16.55 9.24
CA ASN A 9 -7.06 -17.48 10.13
C ASN A 9 -5.74 -16.90 10.65
N PRO A 10 -5.68 -16.48 11.93
CA PRO A 10 -4.51 -15.84 12.51
C PRO A 10 -3.22 -16.65 12.37
N ASP A 11 -3.30 -17.97 12.48
CA ASP A 11 -2.15 -18.87 12.38
C ASP A 11 -1.55 -18.92 10.96
N LEU A 12 -2.40 -19.04 9.94
CA LEU A 12 -1.97 -18.99 8.54
C LEU A 12 -1.49 -17.59 8.15
N ARG A 13 -2.18 -16.55 8.61
CA ARG A 13 -1.79 -15.16 8.40
C ARG A 13 -0.42 -14.87 9.02
N GLN A 14 -0.16 -15.37 10.22
CA GLN A 14 1.12 -15.18 10.88
C GLN A 14 2.27 -15.84 10.11
N LEU A 15 2.08 -17.06 9.58
CA LEU A 15 3.09 -17.70 8.72
C LEU A 15 3.40 -16.80 7.51
N TRP A 16 2.37 -16.27 6.88
CA TRP A 16 2.55 -15.41 5.72
C TRP A 16 3.20 -14.06 6.05
N ASP A 17 2.72 -13.37 7.09
CA ASP A 17 3.25 -12.08 7.54
C ASP A 17 4.73 -12.19 7.94
N GLU A 18 5.14 -13.33 8.52
CA GLU A 18 6.54 -13.65 8.85
C GLU A 18 7.43 -13.95 7.64
N GLY A 19 6.87 -14.12 6.45
CA GLY A 19 7.60 -14.25 5.18
C GLY A 19 7.74 -15.66 4.62
N TYR A 20 7.03 -16.65 5.17
CA TYR A 20 7.03 -18.02 4.64
C TYR A 20 6.24 -18.10 3.32
N GLU A 21 6.73 -18.91 2.36
CA GLU A 21 6.02 -19.19 1.12
C GLU A 21 4.93 -20.23 1.34
N ILE A 22 3.69 -19.79 1.57
CA ILE A 22 2.56 -20.67 1.83
C ILE A 22 1.68 -20.88 0.58
N GLU A 23 1.25 -22.12 0.36
CA GLU A 23 0.26 -22.51 -0.65
C GLU A 23 -0.77 -23.42 0.01
N ILE A 24 -2.05 -23.27 -0.36
CA ILE A 24 -3.11 -24.18 0.06
C ILE A 24 -3.66 -24.86 -1.18
N VAL A 25 -3.57 -26.19 -1.21
CA VAL A 25 -4.06 -27.04 -2.29
C VAL A 25 -5.09 -28.00 -1.69
N ASP A 26 -6.37 -27.75 -1.98
CA ASP A 26 -7.51 -28.47 -1.39
C ASP A 26 -7.43 -28.51 0.14
N ALA A 27 -7.22 -29.69 0.73
CA ALA A 27 -7.12 -29.90 2.17
C ALA A 27 -5.66 -29.99 2.66
N PHE A 28 -4.70 -29.38 1.95
CA PHE A 28 -3.29 -29.40 2.31
C PHE A 28 -2.71 -27.98 2.42
N LEU A 29 -2.03 -27.73 3.54
CA LEU A 29 -1.17 -26.57 3.75
C LEU A 29 0.26 -26.94 3.36
N MET A 30 0.82 -26.19 2.42
CA MET A 30 2.18 -26.36 1.92
C MET A 30 3.02 -25.15 2.30
N ILE A 31 4.24 -25.38 2.79
CA ILE A 31 5.23 -24.32 3.00
C ILE A 31 6.49 -24.67 2.21
N HIS A 32 6.78 -23.83 1.22
CA HIS A 32 7.89 -24.00 0.30
C HIS A 32 9.18 -23.38 0.82
N HIS A 33 10.26 -23.64 0.07
CA HIS A 33 11.56 -23.03 0.30
C HIS A 33 12.13 -23.29 1.71
N ILE A 34 11.89 -24.49 2.27
CA ILE A 34 12.44 -24.86 3.57
C ILE A 34 13.86 -25.39 3.39
N PRO A 35 14.90 -24.70 3.89
CA PRO A 35 16.26 -25.18 3.81
C PRO A 35 16.43 -26.41 4.71
N TYR A 36 17.15 -27.40 4.22
CA TYR A 36 17.55 -28.59 4.98
C TYR A 36 18.89 -29.08 4.45
N LEU A 37 19.59 -29.87 5.26
CA LEU A 37 20.87 -30.45 4.86
C LEU A 37 20.66 -31.83 4.23
N ALA A 38 21.11 -32.01 2.99
CA ALA A 38 21.06 -33.29 2.30
C ALA A 38 22.20 -34.23 2.72
N ASN A 39 22.18 -35.47 2.22
CA ASN A 39 23.19 -36.50 2.53
C ASN A 39 24.61 -36.06 2.14
N GLU A 40 24.76 -35.25 1.09
CA GLU A 40 26.04 -34.70 0.64
C GLU A 40 26.54 -33.53 1.51
N LEU A 41 25.86 -33.22 2.63
CA LEU A 41 26.12 -32.04 3.47
C LEU A 41 26.00 -30.72 2.72
N THR A 42 25.16 -30.70 1.68
CA THR A 42 24.79 -29.51 0.93
C THR A 42 23.42 -29.01 1.34
N VAL A 43 23.25 -27.70 1.48
CA VAL A 43 21.93 -27.11 1.72
C VAL A 43 21.06 -27.25 0.47
N LYS A 44 19.88 -27.85 0.64
CA LYS A 44 18.82 -27.94 -0.37
C LYS A 44 17.53 -27.36 0.19
N TYR A 45 16.56 -27.12 -0.68
CA TYR A 45 15.27 -26.53 -0.31
C TYR A 45 14.14 -27.51 -0.64
N GLY A 46 13.22 -27.69 0.31
CA GLY A 46 12.10 -28.60 0.19
C GLY A 46 10.77 -27.95 0.54
N THR A 47 9.71 -28.75 0.54
CA THR A 47 8.35 -28.28 0.90
C THR A 47 7.78 -29.14 2.01
N LEU A 48 7.37 -28.50 3.10
CA LEU A 48 6.59 -29.15 4.16
C LEU A 48 5.11 -29.17 3.77
N VAL A 49 4.46 -30.30 3.98
CA VAL A 49 3.05 -30.53 3.60
C VAL A 49 2.28 -31.13 4.78
N SER A 50 1.30 -30.39 5.28
CA SER A 50 0.37 -30.85 6.33
C SER A 50 -1.05 -30.93 5.80
N THR A 51 -1.86 -31.85 6.32
CA THR A 51 -3.33 -31.74 6.19
C THR A 51 -3.80 -30.45 6.85
N LEU A 52 -4.79 -29.80 6.26
CA LEU A 52 -5.43 -28.57 6.71
C LEU A 52 -6.88 -28.88 7.10
N ASP A 53 -7.16 -28.81 8.40
CA ASP A 53 -8.46 -29.07 9.00
C ASP A 53 -9.19 -27.73 9.17
N LEU A 54 -10.41 -27.65 8.63
CA LEU A 54 -11.21 -26.42 8.61
C LEU A 54 -12.61 -26.67 9.18
N ALA A 55 -13.13 -25.70 9.93
CA ALA A 55 -14.54 -25.57 10.27
C ALA A 55 -15.15 -24.43 9.44
N GLY A 56 -15.62 -24.76 8.24
CA GLY A 56 -15.98 -23.76 7.23
C GLY A 56 -14.72 -23.16 6.61
N ASP A 57 -14.53 -21.86 6.79
CA ASP A 57 -13.35 -21.11 6.34
C ASP A 57 -12.34 -20.81 7.46
N LEU A 58 -12.59 -21.31 8.68
CA LEU A 58 -11.70 -21.14 9.83
C LEU A 58 -10.84 -22.39 10.09
N THR A 59 -9.55 -22.20 10.36
CA THR A 59 -8.65 -23.23 10.84
C THR A 59 -9.12 -23.73 12.19
N VAL A 60 -9.08 -25.05 12.36
CA VAL A 60 -9.20 -25.68 13.66
C VAL A 60 -7.85 -26.26 14.06
N ARG A 61 -7.73 -26.64 15.32
CA ARG A 61 -6.54 -27.32 15.82
C ARG A 61 -6.16 -28.49 14.90
N PRO A 62 -4.88 -28.63 14.50
CA PRO A 62 -4.45 -29.74 13.66
C PRO A 62 -4.82 -31.09 14.28
N GLY A 63 -5.54 -31.93 13.54
CA GLY A 63 -5.97 -33.25 14.02
C GLY A 63 -4.84 -34.27 14.18
N THR A 64 -3.66 -33.96 13.65
CA THR A 64 -2.46 -34.79 13.77
C THR A 64 -1.20 -33.94 13.89
N HIS A 65 -0.22 -34.46 14.63
CA HIS A 65 1.14 -33.92 14.70
C HIS A 65 1.98 -34.33 13.50
N VAL A 66 1.56 -35.34 12.73
CA VAL A 66 2.27 -35.83 11.54
C VAL A 66 2.27 -34.76 10.44
N THR A 67 3.41 -34.64 9.76
CA THR A 67 3.56 -33.85 8.52
C THR A 67 4.27 -34.69 7.47
N THR A 68 4.27 -34.24 6.23
CA THR A 68 4.98 -34.88 5.12
C THR A 68 5.90 -33.89 4.44
N PHE A 69 6.85 -34.39 3.66
CA PHE A 69 7.89 -33.56 3.06
C PHE A 69 8.18 -33.96 1.63
N ILE A 70 8.32 -32.95 0.78
CA ILE A 70 8.79 -33.05 -0.60
C ILE A 70 10.24 -32.59 -0.61
N GLY A 71 11.14 -33.54 -0.87
CA GLY A 71 12.58 -33.34 -0.80
C GLY A 71 13.31 -34.63 -0.45
N GLU A 72 14.62 -34.51 -0.26
CA GLU A 72 15.50 -35.61 0.13
C GLU A 72 15.53 -35.77 1.66
N THR A 73 16.08 -36.89 2.12
CA THR A 73 16.25 -37.16 3.56
C THR A 73 17.09 -36.06 4.22
N PRO A 74 16.58 -35.39 5.28
CA PRO A 74 17.34 -34.38 6.00
C PRO A 74 18.38 -35.03 6.93
N HIS A 75 19.54 -34.40 7.03
CA HIS A 75 20.70 -34.85 7.81
C HIS A 75 21.14 -33.81 8.84
N HIS A 76 21.76 -34.29 9.91
CA HIS A 76 22.56 -33.47 10.81
C HIS A 76 23.89 -33.12 10.14
N ARG A 77 24.54 -32.05 10.60
CA ARG A 77 25.90 -31.66 10.15
C ARG A 77 26.98 -32.74 10.33
N ASP A 78 26.71 -33.77 11.12
CA ASP A 78 27.59 -34.93 11.29
C ASP A 78 27.36 -36.06 10.25
N GLY A 79 26.45 -35.84 9.30
CA GLY A 79 26.14 -36.78 8.22
C GLY A 79 25.13 -37.86 8.58
N ARG A 80 24.55 -37.86 9.79
CA ARG A 80 23.48 -38.78 10.16
C ARG A 80 22.12 -38.23 9.76
N ALA A 81 21.24 -39.07 9.21
CA ALA A 81 19.85 -38.69 8.95
C ALA A 81 19.14 -38.28 10.27
N ILE A 82 18.22 -37.31 10.19
CA ILE A 82 17.41 -36.85 11.33
C ILE A 82 16.29 -37.88 11.62
N ASN A 83 16.66 -39.11 11.96
CA ASN A 83 15.75 -40.22 12.20
C ASN A 83 14.78 -39.97 13.37
N ALA A 84 15.09 -39.00 14.24
CA ALA A 84 14.24 -38.63 15.37
C ALA A 84 12.82 -38.21 14.96
N ILE A 85 12.65 -37.67 13.75
CA ILE A 85 11.34 -37.27 13.24
C ILE A 85 10.85 -38.15 12.08
N ILE A 86 11.72 -38.94 11.43
CA ILE A 86 11.36 -39.70 10.22
C ILE A 86 10.61 -40.98 10.61
N ILE A 87 9.37 -41.10 10.13
CA ILE A 87 8.52 -42.30 10.35
C ILE A 87 8.14 -43.01 9.05
N GLY A 88 8.46 -42.43 7.89
CA GLY A 88 8.25 -43.05 6.57
C GLY A 88 9.13 -42.43 5.49
N THR A 89 9.57 -43.25 4.53
CA THR A 89 10.49 -42.86 3.45
C THR A 89 10.01 -43.30 2.05
N ALA A 90 8.81 -43.87 1.96
CA ALA A 90 8.24 -44.31 0.70
C ALA A 90 7.53 -43.13 0.00
N PRO A 91 7.80 -42.88 -1.29
CA PRO A 91 7.05 -41.88 -2.03
C PRO A 91 5.55 -42.19 -2.05
N GLN A 92 4.73 -41.19 -1.74
CA GLN A 92 3.28 -41.33 -1.68
C GLN A 92 2.61 -40.19 -2.44
N LYS A 93 1.65 -40.53 -3.31
CA LYS A 93 0.77 -39.55 -3.95
C LYS A 93 -0.37 -39.21 -2.98
N LEU A 94 -0.42 -37.97 -2.50
CA LEU A 94 -1.49 -37.48 -1.62
C LEU A 94 -2.61 -36.79 -2.40
N HIS A 95 -2.26 -36.14 -3.51
CA HIS A 95 -3.17 -35.43 -4.40
C HIS A 95 -2.58 -35.43 -5.83
N ASP A 96 -3.35 -35.02 -6.85
CA ASP A 96 -2.86 -34.96 -8.24
C ASP A 96 -1.64 -34.06 -8.43
N LYS A 97 -1.53 -33.02 -7.59
CA LYS A 97 -0.40 -32.08 -7.58
C LYS A 97 0.64 -32.37 -6.49
N ILE A 98 0.39 -33.31 -5.58
CA ILE A 98 1.21 -33.52 -4.38
C ILE A 98 1.71 -34.96 -4.32
N THR A 99 3.02 -35.12 -4.55
CA THR A 99 3.76 -36.36 -4.30
C THR A 99 4.83 -36.08 -3.26
N ILE A 100 4.72 -36.74 -2.10
CA ILE A 100 5.67 -36.58 -0.98
C ILE A 100 6.71 -37.68 -1.00
N ASN A 101 7.87 -37.41 -0.39
CA ASN A 101 9.00 -38.34 -0.29
C ASN A 101 9.15 -38.93 1.10
N LEU A 102 8.81 -38.16 2.14
CA LEU A 102 9.04 -38.52 3.53
C LEU A 102 7.82 -38.16 4.39
N THR A 103 7.65 -38.93 5.48
CA THR A 103 6.66 -38.66 6.51
C THR A 103 7.38 -38.41 7.83
N PHE A 104 7.02 -37.31 8.50
CA PHE A 104 7.60 -36.89 9.76
C PHE A 104 6.59 -36.92 10.91
N SER A 105 7.08 -37.17 12.11
CA SER A 105 6.33 -37.07 13.36
C SER A 105 7.21 -36.48 14.46
N SER A 106 6.83 -35.31 14.95
CA SER A 106 7.36 -34.66 16.14
C SER A 106 6.16 -34.32 17.02
N LYS A 107 5.98 -35.07 18.10
CA LYS A 107 4.86 -34.90 19.02
C LYS A 107 5.30 -34.03 20.22
N PRO A 108 4.66 -32.88 20.47
CA PRO A 108 4.93 -32.08 21.66
C PRO A 108 4.60 -32.84 22.95
N ASP A 109 5.18 -32.44 24.09
CA ASP A 109 4.93 -33.07 25.39
C ASP A 109 3.44 -33.04 25.79
N VAL A 110 2.75 -31.94 25.49
CA VAL A 110 1.29 -31.79 25.68
C VAL A 110 0.46 -32.65 24.73
N GLY A 111 1.11 -33.24 23.71
CA GLY A 111 0.55 -34.23 22.80
C GLY A 111 -0.13 -33.69 21.54
N TYR A 112 -0.31 -32.37 21.44
CA TYR A 112 -0.91 -31.67 20.30
C TYR A 112 -0.21 -30.34 20.05
N TYR A 113 -0.41 -29.78 18.84
CA TYR A 113 -0.08 -28.38 18.54
C TYR A 113 -1.35 -27.53 18.72
N ASP A 114 -1.22 -26.30 19.18
CA ASP A 114 -2.33 -25.38 19.40
C ASP A 114 -2.94 -24.92 18.06
N ASP A 115 -2.11 -24.64 17.07
CA ASP A 115 -2.49 -24.15 15.74
C ASP A 115 -1.50 -24.59 14.63
N TYR A 116 -1.76 -24.17 13.39
CA TYR A 116 -0.88 -24.48 12.26
C TYR A 116 0.45 -23.72 12.29
N PHE A 117 0.48 -22.50 12.84
CA PHE A 117 1.71 -21.72 12.95
C PHE A 117 2.74 -22.47 13.79
N GLN A 118 2.36 -22.85 15.02
CA GLN A 118 3.21 -23.58 15.95
C GLN A 118 3.68 -24.90 15.35
N LYS A 119 2.77 -25.68 14.75
CA LYS A 119 3.10 -26.96 14.11
C LYS A 119 4.15 -26.77 13.04
N MET A 120 3.91 -25.85 12.10
CA MET A 120 4.77 -25.72 10.93
C MET A 120 6.12 -25.10 11.27
N VAL A 121 6.15 -24.04 12.10
CA VAL A 121 7.41 -23.43 12.56
C VAL A 121 8.27 -24.43 13.33
N THR A 122 7.67 -25.35 14.09
CA THR A 122 8.42 -26.42 14.78
C THR A 122 9.19 -27.29 13.78
N TYR A 123 8.53 -27.79 12.73
CA TYR A 123 9.19 -28.60 11.72
C TYR A 123 10.21 -27.81 10.91
N ILE A 124 9.90 -26.57 10.55
CA ILE A 124 10.83 -25.66 9.87
C ILE A 124 12.10 -25.51 10.70
N ASN A 125 11.99 -25.23 12.00
CA ASN A 125 13.15 -25.06 12.87
C ASN A 125 14.01 -26.33 12.95
N ILE A 126 13.38 -27.51 13.03
CA ILE A 126 14.11 -28.78 13.04
C ILE A 126 14.93 -28.95 11.74
N LEU A 127 14.34 -28.68 10.58
CA LEU A 127 14.99 -28.85 9.28
C LEU A 127 16.02 -27.76 8.98
N SER A 128 15.66 -26.50 9.19
CA SER A 128 16.48 -25.32 8.85
C SER A 128 17.68 -25.16 9.76
N SER A 129 17.64 -25.64 11.01
CA SER A 129 18.73 -25.42 11.99
C SER A 129 20.08 -25.96 11.52
N GLU A 130 20.11 -27.19 10.97
CA GLU A 130 21.33 -27.81 10.46
C GLU A 130 21.82 -27.14 9.18
N ALA A 131 20.90 -26.73 8.30
CA ALA A 131 21.23 -26.00 7.08
C ALA A 131 21.85 -24.63 7.38
N LYS A 132 21.24 -23.85 8.29
CA LYS A 132 21.71 -22.52 8.71
C LYS A 132 23.04 -22.55 9.44
N ALA A 133 23.34 -23.65 10.12
CA ALA A 133 24.63 -23.85 10.77
C ALA A 133 25.79 -24.00 9.76
N ILE A 134 25.50 -24.45 8.54
CA ILE A 134 26.50 -24.64 7.46
C ILE A 134 26.50 -23.46 6.50
N ASP A 135 25.33 -22.97 6.11
CA ASP A 135 25.15 -21.78 5.28
C ASP A 135 24.33 -20.72 6.03
N PRO A 136 25.00 -19.68 6.58
CA PRO A 136 24.30 -18.59 7.26
C PRO A 136 23.32 -17.80 6.39
N TRP A 137 23.38 -17.94 5.06
CA TRP A 137 22.47 -17.29 4.12
C TRP A 137 21.23 -18.13 3.79
N ALA A 138 21.19 -19.40 4.22
CA ALA A 138 20.03 -20.24 4.06
C ALA A 138 18.84 -19.66 4.83
N ASN A 139 17.75 -19.35 4.13
CA ASN A 139 16.62 -18.66 4.70
C ASN A 139 15.31 -19.16 4.12
N GLU A 140 14.40 -19.60 4.98
CA GLU A 140 13.04 -20.01 4.62
C GLU A 140 12.04 -18.85 4.45
N LYS A 141 12.42 -17.63 4.85
CA LYS A 141 11.58 -16.43 4.77
C LYS A 141 11.93 -15.61 3.55
N THR A 142 11.36 -15.95 2.39
CA THR A 142 11.70 -15.31 1.11
C THR A 142 10.96 -14.00 0.85
N TYR A 143 9.87 -13.74 1.59
CA TYR A 143 8.98 -12.60 1.35
C TYR A 143 8.49 -12.50 -0.10
N LYS A 144 8.31 -13.67 -0.73
CA LYS A 144 7.82 -13.76 -2.11
C LYS A 144 6.54 -12.94 -2.26
N VAL A 145 6.56 -12.00 -3.20
CA VAL A 145 5.39 -11.20 -3.55
C VAL A 145 4.32 -12.15 -4.10
N ILE A 146 3.15 -12.11 -3.48
CA ILE A 146 1.99 -12.86 -3.94
C ILE A 146 1.06 -11.87 -4.63
N GLU A 147 0.76 -12.16 -5.89
CA GLU A 147 -0.25 -11.43 -6.65
C GLU A 147 -1.62 -11.64 -6.01
N THR A 148 -2.46 -10.60 -6.01
CA THR A 148 -3.84 -10.80 -5.54
C THR A 148 -4.61 -11.65 -6.55
N GLU A 149 -5.23 -12.73 -6.08
CA GLU A 149 -6.30 -13.42 -6.82
C GLU A 149 -7.70 -12.97 -6.36
N ASP A 150 -7.76 -12.00 -5.43
CA ASP A 150 -9.01 -11.43 -4.96
C ASP A 150 -9.54 -10.42 -5.99
N GLU A 151 -10.59 -10.79 -6.71
CA GLU A 151 -11.29 -9.93 -7.69
C GLU A 151 -11.82 -8.63 -7.05
N TYR A 152 -11.95 -8.59 -5.72
CA TYR A 152 -12.40 -7.40 -4.99
C TYR A 152 -11.26 -6.52 -4.48
N SER A 153 -9.99 -6.94 -4.61
CA SER A 153 -8.85 -6.12 -4.20
C SER A 153 -8.55 -5.04 -5.23
N VAL A 154 -8.40 -3.80 -4.75
CA VAL A 154 -7.94 -2.67 -5.57
C VAL A 154 -6.41 -2.67 -5.74
N PHE A 155 -5.68 -3.42 -4.91
CA PHE A 155 -4.23 -3.54 -5.03
C PHE A 155 -3.83 -4.75 -5.85
N ASN A 156 -2.81 -4.64 -6.69
CA ASN A 156 -2.30 -5.77 -7.47
C ASN A 156 -1.50 -6.78 -6.64
N TYR A 157 -0.99 -6.33 -5.50
CA TYR A 157 -0.30 -7.16 -4.51
C TYR A 157 -0.75 -6.75 -3.12
N TYR A 158 -0.66 -7.67 -2.18
CA TYR A 158 -1.20 -7.44 -0.85
C TYR A 158 -0.48 -6.35 -0.05
N ASP A 159 -1.26 -5.57 0.71
CA ASP A 159 -0.75 -4.65 1.72
C ASP A 159 -0.32 -5.42 2.98
N THR A 160 0.91 -5.92 2.95
CA THR A 160 1.54 -6.57 4.10
C THR A 160 1.96 -5.59 5.19
N ASN A 161 1.99 -4.29 4.91
CA ASN A 161 2.34 -3.28 5.90
C ASN A 161 1.21 -3.08 6.90
N SER A 162 -0.03 -2.93 6.41
CA SER A 162 -1.19 -2.86 7.30
C SER A 162 -1.44 -4.16 8.05
N SER A 163 -1.21 -5.32 7.42
CA SER A 163 -1.42 -6.61 8.07
C SER A 163 -0.44 -6.83 9.23
N ARG A 164 0.86 -6.58 9.00
CA ARG A 164 1.91 -6.74 10.03
C ARG A 164 1.75 -5.78 11.21
N ALA A 165 1.28 -4.57 10.95
CA ALA A 165 1.05 -3.58 12.00
C ALA A 165 -0.34 -3.74 12.67
N GLU A 166 -1.14 -4.73 12.26
CA GLU A 166 -2.50 -4.97 12.75
C GLU A 166 -3.46 -3.77 12.57
N ILE A 167 -3.17 -2.88 11.60
CA ILE A 167 -3.96 -1.67 11.33
C ILE A 167 -4.93 -1.82 10.15
N SER A 168 -5.11 -3.02 9.59
CA SER A 168 -6.07 -3.26 8.50
C SER A 168 -7.47 -2.70 8.79
N PRO A 169 -8.07 -2.86 9.99
CA PRO A 169 -9.37 -2.25 10.29
C PRO A 169 -9.39 -0.71 10.25
N ILE A 170 -8.23 -0.07 10.46
CA ILE A 170 -8.08 1.39 10.35
C ILE A 170 -8.01 1.79 8.88
N SER A 171 -7.18 1.10 8.08
CA SER A 171 -7.08 1.32 6.63
C SER A 171 -8.40 1.06 5.91
N ASP A 172 -9.20 0.10 6.41
CA ASP A 172 -10.51 -0.28 5.88
C ASP A 172 -11.55 0.85 5.92
N LYS A 173 -11.35 1.89 6.74
CA LYS A 173 -12.21 3.08 6.75
C LYS A 173 -12.20 3.84 5.42
N LEU A 174 -11.16 3.62 4.60
CA LEU A 174 -11.04 4.21 3.27
C LEU A 174 -11.66 3.34 2.17
N LYS A 175 -12.04 2.08 2.48
CA LYS A 175 -12.78 1.22 1.56
C LYS A 175 -14.08 1.92 1.19
N ASN A 176 -14.47 1.84 -0.08
CA ASN A 176 -15.64 2.47 -0.69
C ASN A 176 -15.50 3.95 -1.09
N LEU A 177 -14.38 4.62 -0.79
CA LEU A 177 -14.20 6.01 -1.20
C LEU A 177 -13.81 6.11 -2.68
N LYS A 178 -14.49 7.00 -3.41
CA LYS A 178 -14.09 7.45 -4.76
C LYS A 178 -13.43 8.80 -4.65
N VAL A 179 -12.13 8.87 -4.92
CA VAL A 179 -11.34 10.08 -4.73
C VAL A 179 -10.99 10.70 -6.08
N VAL A 180 -11.07 12.02 -6.16
CA VAL A 180 -10.62 12.78 -7.34
C VAL A 180 -9.41 13.64 -7.01
N ILE A 181 -8.47 13.72 -7.94
CA ILE A 181 -7.34 14.64 -7.92
C ILE A 181 -7.44 15.54 -9.16
N ILE A 182 -7.68 16.83 -8.95
CA ILE A 182 -7.68 17.84 -10.00
C ILE A 182 -6.31 18.51 -10.00
N GLY A 183 -5.58 18.37 -11.10
CA GLY A 183 -4.16 18.73 -11.22
C GLY A 183 -3.25 17.52 -11.02
N GLY A 184 -2.48 17.17 -12.04
CA GLY A 184 -1.41 16.17 -12.05
C GLY A 184 -0.02 16.81 -12.05
N GLY A 185 0.08 18.06 -11.58
CA GLY A 185 1.33 18.77 -11.33
C GLY A 185 2.13 18.18 -10.16
N GLY A 186 3.07 18.94 -9.59
CA GLY A 186 3.95 18.43 -8.54
C GLY A 186 3.18 17.89 -7.32
N THR A 187 2.35 18.72 -6.69
CA THR A 187 1.59 18.34 -5.49
C THR A 187 0.58 17.23 -5.80
N GLY A 188 -0.19 17.36 -6.88
CA GLY A 188 -1.15 16.32 -7.31
C GLY A 188 -0.51 14.97 -7.60
N ALA A 189 0.69 14.94 -8.18
CA ALA A 189 1.44 13.71 -8.40
C ALA A 189 1.88 13.03 -7.08
N TYR A 190 2.28 13.80 -6.07
CA TYR A 190 2.56 13.24 -4.74
C TYR A 190 1.28 12.82 -3.99
N ILE A 191 0.16 13.52 -4.19
CA ILE A 191 -1.15 13.07 -3.67
C ILE A 191 -1.47 11.69 -4.26
N LEU A 192 -1.33 11.51 -5.57
CA LEU A 192 -1.53 10.21 -6.21
C LEU A 192 -0.57 9.14 -5.67
N ASP A 193 0.72 9.47 -5.48
CA ASP A 193 1.70 8.56 -4.87
C ASP A 193 1.21 8.03 -3.52
N PHE A 194 0.69 8.91 -2.67
CA PHE A 194 0.20 8.50 -1.35
C PHE A 194 -1.15 7.77 -1.40
N ILE A 195 -2.10 8.20 -2.25
CA ILE A 195 -3.45 7.59 -2.32
C ILE A 195 -3.42 6.22 -2.98
N ALA A 196 -2.55 5.99 -3.97
CA ALA A 196 -2.39 4.69 -4.60
C ALA A 196 -2.01 3.57 -3.60
N LYS A 197 -1.50 3.94 -2.41
CA LYS A 197 -1.18 3.04 -1.30
C LYS A 197 -2.36 2.81 -0.33
N THR A 198 -3.58 3.23 -0.68
CA THR A 198 -4.77 3.15 0.18
C THR A 198 -5.91 2.37 -0.50
N PRO A 199 -6.81 1.72 0.26
CA PRO A 199 -7.82 0.82 -0.30
C PRO A 199 -9.06 1.56 -0.82
N VAL A 200 -8.88 2.75 -1.38
CA VAL A 200 -9.96 3.52 -2.00
C VAL A 200 -10.48 2.77 -3.24
N VAL A 201 -11.77 2.84 -3.54
CA VAL A 201 -12.33 2.01 -4.62
C VAL A 201 -11.90 2.48 -6.00
N GLN A 202 -11.71 3.79 -6.15
CA GLN A 202 -11.37 4.44 -7.42
C GLN A 202 -10.63 5.75 -7.17
N ILE A 203 -9.64 6.03 -8.02
CA ILE A 203 -8.89 7.29 -8.05
C ILE A 203 -9.03 7.87 -9.45
N ASP A 204 -9.72 9.00 -9.59
CA ASP A 204 -9.75 9.77 -10.83
C ASP A 204 -8.70 10.88 -10.76
N ILE A 205 -7.94 11.09 -11.82
CA ILE A 205 -6.95 12.17 -11.90
C ILE A 205 -7.13 12.97 -13.20
N TYR A 206 -7.21 14.30 -13.07
CA TYR A 206 -7.47 15.23 -14.17
C TYR A 206 -6.30 16.20 -14.36
N ASP A 207 -5.73 16.26 -15.57
CA ASP A 207 -4.72 17.25 -15.99
C ASP A 207 -4.63 17.24 -17.52
N SER A 208 -4.59 18.42 -18.14
CA SER A 208 -4.50 18.54 -19.60
C SER A 208 -3.07 18.64 -20.14
N ASP A 209 -2.07 18.78 -19.27
CA ASP A 209 -0.68 18.95 -19.69
C ASP A 209 0.00 17.62 -20.04
N VAL A 210 1.10 17.76 -20.77
CA VAL A 210 2.06 16.71 -21.07
C VAL A 210 3.15 16.63 -20.01
N PHE A 211 3.62 15.42 -19.70
CA PHE A 211 4.75 15.21 -18.81
C PHE A 211 6.08 15.52 -19.49
N LEU A 212 6.75 16.58 -19.03
CA LEU A 212 8.02 17.07 -19.59
C LEU A 212 9.17 16.99 -18.57
N GLN A 213 10.40 17.13 -19.05
CA GLN A 213 11.62 16.99 -18.24
C GLN A 213 11.63 17.85 -16.97
N HIS A 214 11.13 19.09 -17.02
CA HIS A 214 11.09 19.96 -15.84
C HIS A 214 10.08 19.46 -14.79
N ASN A 215 9.07 18.67 -15.17
CA ASN A 215 8.14 18.05 -14.22
C ASN A 215 8.83 16.95 -13.41
N ALA A 216 9.78 16.22 -14.01
CA ALA A 216 10.53 15.15 -13.34
C ALA A 216 11.31 15.63 -12.10
N PHE A 217 11.66 16.92 -12.02
CA PHE A 217 12.37 17.50 -10.87
C PHE A 217 11.45 17.93 -9.72
N ARG A 218 10.12 17.81 -9.88
CA ARG A 218 9.13 18.25 -8.89
C ARG A 218 7.99 17.24 -8.69
N ALA A 219 8.10 16.05 -9.26
CA ALA A 219 7.14 14.95 -9.17
C ALA A 219 7.86 13.71 -8.60
N PRO A 220 7.12 12.75 -8.01
CA PRO A 220 7.70 11.51 -7.51
C PRO A 220 8.32 10.65 -8.63
N GLY A 221 9.36 9.89 -8.28
CA GLY A 221 10.04 8.96 -9.17
C GLY A 221 11.13 9.61 -10.04
N ALA A 222 11.66 8.82 -10.97
CA ALA A 222 12.73 9.23 -11.88
C ALA A 222 12.48 8.63 -13.28
N PRO A 223 11.83 9.36 -14.21
CA PRO A 223 11.59 8.87 -15.56
C PRO A 223 12.90 8.62 -16.30
N SER A 224 12.94 7.56 -17.10
CA SER A 224 13.98 7.37 -18.09
C SER A 224 13.88 8.40 -19.22
N ILE A 225 14.99 8.64 -19.92
CA ILE A 225 15.00 9.50 -21.12
C ILE A 225 14.04 8.98 -22.20
N ALA A 226 13.88 7.65 -22.31
CA ALA A 226 12.94 7.05 -23.26
C ALA A 226 11.49 7.45 -22.96
N GLN A 227 11.06 7.33 -21.69
CA GLN A 227 9.73 7.74 -21.26
C GLN A 227 9.48 9.25 -21.47
N LEU A 228 10.49 10.10 -21.20
CA LEU A 228 10.36 11.54 -21.46
C LEU A 228 10.17 11.88 -22.95
N ARG A 229 10.72 11.06 -23.86
CA ARG A 229 10.58 11.26 -25.31
C ARG A 229 9.19 10.87 -25.83
N GLU A 230 8.45 10.02 -25.11
CA GLU A 230 7.08 9.64 -25.46
C GLU A 230 6.09 10.80 -25.31
N ARG A 231 6.40 11.79 -24.45
CA ARG A 231 5.55 12.97 -24.22
C ARG A 231 4.10 12.60 -23.87
N LEU A 232 3.94 11.63 -23.00
CA LEU A 232 2.63 11.20 -22.53
C LEU A 232 1.92 12.34 -21.77
N PRO A 233 0.58 12.41 -21.83
CA PRO A 233 -0.18 13.23 -20.89
C PRO A 233 0.24 12.93 -19.45
N LYS A 234 0.31 13.95 -18.58
CA LYS A 234 0.77 13.78 -17.19
C LYS A 234 -0.01 12.70 -16.46
N VAL A 235 -1.33 12.72 -16.58
CA VAL A 235 -2.21 11.74 -15.95
C VAL A 235 -1.96 10.32 -16.43
N GLU A 236 -1.68 10.12 -17.71
CA GLU A 236 -1.40 8.80 -18.29
C GLU A 236 -0.03 8.28 -17.83
N TYR A 237 0.98 9.16 -17.82
CA TYR A 237 2.30 8.81 -17.29
C TYR A 237 2.23 8.37 -15.82
N LEU A 238 1.54 9.16 -15.00
CA LEU A 238 1.37 8.88 -13.57
C LEU A 238 0.54 7.61 -13.34
N ALA A 239 -0.59 7.46 -14.03
CA ALA A 239 -1.43 6.27 -13.94
C ALA A 239 -0.66 5.02 -14.36
N GLY A 240 0.17 5.07 -15.40
CA GLY A 240 1.00 3.94 -15.83
C GLY A 240 1.97 3.45 -14.75
N ILE A 241 2.48 4.34 -13.90
CA ILE A 241 3.34 3.97 -12.77
C ILE A 241 2.51 3.35 -11.65
N TYR A 242 1.48 4.06 -11.19
CA TYR A 242 0.76 3.68 -9.98
C TYR A 242 -0.24 2.55 -10.21
N ARG A 243 -0.61 2.25 -11.46
CA ARG A 243 -1.37 1.05 -11.82
C ARG A 243 -0.62 -0.24 -11.54
N ASN A 244 0.70 -0.21 -11.34
CA ASN A 244 1.45 -1.38 -10.85
C ASN A 244 1.09 -1.71 -9.39
N MET A 245 0.58 -0.74 -8.63
CA MET A 245 0.16 -0.88 -7.23
C MET A 245 -1.37 -0.97 -7.10
N HIS A 246 -2.10 -0.07 -7.76
CA HIS A 246 -3.54 0.10 -7.59
C HIS A 246 -4.28 0.03 -8.93
N SER A 247 -5.18 -0.93 -9.09
CA SER A 247 -5.83 -1.27 -10.37
C SER A 247 -6.79 -0.17 -10.86
N ASN A 248 -7.53 0.48 -9.95
CA ASN A 248 -8.62 1.41 -10.31
C ASN A 248 -8.19 2.89 -10.36
N ILE A 249 -7.13 3.20 -11.12
CA ILE A 249 -6.73 4.58 -11.43
C ILE A 249 -7.25 4.97 -12.81
N VAL A 250 -8.06 6.02 -12.87
CA VAL A 250 -8.72 6.54 -14.09
C VAL A 250 -8.12 7.89 -14.47
N PRO A 251 -7.22 7.93 -15.47
CA PRO A 251 -6.64 9.17 -15.98
C PRO A 251 -7.62 9.89 -16.92
N HIS A 252 -7.70 11.20 -16.78
CA HIS A 252 -8.50 12.10 -17.62
C HIS A 252 -7.60 13.20 -18.16
N ALA A 253 -7.18 13.08 -19.42
CA ALA A 253 -6.20 13.97 -20.05
C ALA A 253 -6.80 15.32 -20.49
N TYR A 254 -7.64 15.91 -19.64
CA TYR A 254 -8.32 17.19 -19.84
C TYR A 254 -8.56 17.88 -18.48
N SER A 255 -8.73 19.20 -18.52
CA SER A 255 -9.05 19.98 -17.32
C SER A 255 -10.54 19.92 -16.99
N ILE A 256 -10.88 20.04 -15.71
CA ILE A 256 -12.26 20.31 -15.29
C ILE A 256 -12.59 21.77 -15.59
N THR A 257 -13.75 21.99 -16.19
CA THR A 257 -14.33 23.28 -16.54
C THR A 257 -15.79 23.32 -16.10
N GLU A 258 -16.45 24.48 -16.24
CA GLU A 258 -17.88 24.60 -15.97
C GLU A 258 -18.73 23.61 -16.81
N GLU A 259 -18.27 23.27 -18.02
CA GLU A 259 -18.99 22.39 -18.95
C GLU A 259 -18.99 20.91 -18.53
N ASN A 260 -17.95 20.46 -17.80
CA ASN A 260 -17.77 19.04 -17.43
C ASN A 260 -17.69 18.80 -15.91
N VAL A 261 -17.83 19.83 -15.06
CA VAL A 261 -17.77 19.70 -13.60
C VAL A 261 -18.77 18.68 -13.04
N GLY A 262 -19.86 18.39 -13.77
CA GLY A 262 -20.81 17.33 -13.46
C GLY A 262 -20.21 15.92 -13.34
N GLU A 263 -19.03 15.66 -13.91
CA GLU A 263 -18.28 14.41 -13.73
C GLU A 263 -17.87 14.14 -12.27
N LEU A 264 -17.84 15.17 -11.43
CA LEU A 264 -17.54 15.07 -10.00
C LEU A 264 -18.73 14.55 -9.18
N THR A 265 -19.90 14.33 -9.79
CA THR A 265 -21.08 13.79 -9.11
C THR A 265 -20.81 12.42 -8.51
N GLY A 266 -21.21 12.23 -7.24
CA GLY A 266 -21.09 10.94 -6.56
C GLY A 266 -19.67 10.54 -6.16
N LYS A 267 -18.71 11.47 -6.26
CA LYS A 267 -17.36 11.30 -5.70
C LYS A 267 -17.39 11.56 -4.20
N SER A 268 -16.55 10.85 -3.46
CA SER A 268 -16.51 10.91 -1.99
C SER A 268 -15.64 12.05 -1.47
N PHE A 269 -14.61 12.43 -2.22
CA PHE A 269 -13.67 13.47 -1.82
C PHE A 269 -12.90 14.01 -3.03
N VAL A 270 -12.57 15.30 -3.03
CA VAL A 270 -11.78 15.94 -4.11
C VAL A 270 -10.56 16.67 -3.57
N PHE A 271 -9.40 16.43 -4.18
CA PHE A 271 -8.19 17.22 -4.00
C PHE A 271 -8.04 18.19 -5.17
N ILE A 272 -7.88 19.48 -4.88
CA ILE A 272 -7.69 20.56 -5.87
C ILE A 272 -6.26 21.04 -5.77
N SER A 273 -5.45 20.74 -6.79
CA SER A 273 -4.01 21.01 -6.85
C SER A 273 -3.59 21.72 -8.14
N ILE A 274 -4.44 22.65 -8.59
CA ILE A 274 -4.21 23.52 -9.75
C ILE A 274 -3.76 24.92 -9.30
N ASP A 275 -3.02 25.59 -10.17
CA ASP A 275 -2.51 26.96 -9.98
C ASP A 275 -3.44 28.03 -10.60
N ASP A 276 -4.19 27.68 -11.65
CA ASP A 276 -5.22 28.54 -12.24
C ASP A 276 -6.30 28.88 -11.19
N SER A 277 -6.34 30.14 -10.78
CA SER A 277 -7.26 30.60 -9.73
C SER A 277 -8.67 30.76 -10.26
N LYS A 278 -8.86 31.15 -11.53
CA LYS A 278 -10.18 31.29 -12.16
C LYS A 278 -10.86 29.94 -12.36
N ALA A 279 -10.09 28.91 -12.71
CA ALA A 279 -10.63 27.56 -12.89
C ALA A 279 -11.19 26.97 -11.59
N LYS A 280 -10.76 27.44 -10.40
CA LYS A 280 -11.21 26.91 -9.10
C LYS A 280 -12.64 27.27 -8.74
N GLU A 281 -13.12 28.45 -9.14
CA GLU A 281 -14.43 28.95 -8.71
C GLU A 281 -15.58 28.02 -9.12
N PRO A 282 -15.78 27.68 -10.42
CA PRO A 282 -16.87 26.80 -10.82
C PRO A 282 -16.75 25.38 -10.22
N ILE A 283 -15.52 24.91 -9.98
CA ILE A 283 -15.27 23.62 -9.32
C ILE A 283 -15.74 23.67 -7.88
N ILE A 284 -15.33 24.68 -7.12
CA ILE A 284 -15.69 24.83 -5.71
C ILE A 284 -17.19 25.07 -5.55
N ASP A 285 -17.81 25.90 -6.38
CA ASP A 285 -19.26 26.14 -6.36
C ASP A 285 -20.04 24.83 -6.55
N PHE A 286 -19.61 23.99 -7.50
CA PHE A 286 -20.22 22.69 -7.74
C PHE A 286 -20.04 21.74 -6.55
N LEU A 287 -18.83 21.62 -6.02
CA LEU A 287 -18.54 20.75 -4.87
C LEU A 287 -19.32 21.20 -3.64
N GLU A 288 -19.42 22.51 -3.43
CA GLU A 288 -20.17 23.06 -2.32
C GLU A 288 -21.66 22.75 -2.46
N SER A 289 -22.24 23.01 -3.63
CA SER A 289 -23.66 22.77 -3.92
C SER A 289 -24.06 21.30 -3.83
N ASN A 290 -23.12 20.38 -4.09
CA ASN A 290 -23.34 18.93 -4.02
C ASN A 290 -22.85 18.31 -2.69
N GLN A 291 -22.46 19.13 -1.71
CA GLN A 291 -21.96 18.69 -0.40
C GLN A 291 -20.76 17.73 -0.47
N ILE A 292 -19.93 17.86 -1.51
CA ILE A 292 -18.73 17.04 -1.68
C ILE A 292 -17.58 17.72 -0.92
N PRO A 293 -16.95 17.05 0.07
CA PRO A 293 -15.81 17.60 0.79
C PRO A 293 -14.56 17.65 -0.10
N PHE A 294 -13.73 18.67 0.12
CA PHE A 294 -12.52 18.87 -0.67
C PHE A 294 -11.36 19.48 0.12
N ILE A 295 -10.16 19.33 -0.42
CA ILE A 295 -8.96 20.06 0.01
C ILE A 295 -8.37 20.81 -1.18
N ASP A 296 -8.19 22.13 -1.04
CA ASP A 296 -7.35 22.94 -1.92
C ASP A 296 -5.94 23.05 -1.33
N VAL A 297 -4.95 22.90 -2.20
CA VAL A 297 -3.54 23.07 -1.85
C VAL A 297 -2.91 24.23 -2.62
N GLY A 298 -2.02 24.97 -1.94
CA GLY A 298 -1.30 26.09 -2.54
C GLY A 298 0.18 26.10 -2.14
N ILE A 299 1.04 26.57 -3.05
CA ILE A 299 2.47 26.79 -2.80
C ILE A 299 2.82 28.19 -3.26
N GLY A 300 3.41 28.99 -2.37
CA GLY A 300 3.98 30.30 -2.69
C GLY A 300 5.46 30.32 -2.36
N VAL A 301 6.32 30.48 -3.36
CA VAL A 301 7.78 30.52 -3.19
C VAL A 301 8.35 31.75 -3.89
N GLN A 302 9.25 32.45 -3.21
CA GLN A 302 9.87 33.68 -3.70
C GLN A 302 11.37 33.67 -3.43
N ILE A 303 12.11 34.39 -4.28
CA ILE A 303 13.55 34.59 -4.10
C ILE A 303 13.77 35.85 -3.27
N VAL A 304 14.49 35.73 -2.16
CA VAL A 304 14.92 36.84 -1.31
C VAL A 304 16.40 36.67 -0.99
N ARG A 305 17.23 37.65 -1.37
CA ARG A 305 18.69 37.64 -1.14
C ARG A 305 19.38 36.33 -1.60
N ASP A 306 19.09 35.91 -2.83
CA ASP A 306 19.59 34.66 -3.44
C ASP A 306 19.20 33.38 -2.70
N GLN A 307 18.22 33.45 -1.80
CA GLN A 307 17.65 32.32 -1.08
C GLN A 307 16.16 32.20 -1.38
N LEU A 308 15.56 31.06 -1.08
CA LEU A 308 14.12 30.85 -1.21
C LEU A 308 13.43 31.04 0.14
N ILE A 309 12.36 31.82 0.12
CA ILE A 309 11.34 31.82 1.17
C ILE A 309 10.06 31.24 0.58
N GLY A 310 9.17 30.73 1.42
CA GLY A 310 7.90 30.26 0.93
C GLY A 310 7.00 29.67 1.98
N VAL A 311 5.78 29.42 1.55
CA VAL A 311 4.69 28.87 2.33
C VAL A 311 3.98 27.80 1.52
N VAL A 312 3.62 26.70 2.18
CA VAL A 312 2.66 25.74 1.65
C VAL A 312 1.37 25.84 2.46
N ARG A 313 0.24 25.72 1.77
CA ARG A 313 -1.11 25.89 2.34
C ARG A 313 -1.97 24.68 2.02
N THR A 314 -2.69 24.20 3.01
CA THR A 314 -3.76 23.20 2.87
C THR A 314 -5.05 23.78 3.45
N THR A 315 -6.05 23.99 2.60
CA THR A 315 -7.38 24.50 3.00
C THR A 315 -8.41 23.41 2.77
N THR A 316 -9.16 23.06 3.81
CA THR A 316 -10.13 21.98 3.82
C THR A 316 -11.55 22.54 3.88
N SER A 317 -12.45 21.99 3.08
CA SER A 317 -13.88 22.31 3.10
C SER A 317 -14.67 21.04 3.36
N THR A 318 -15.41 21.03 4.46
CA THR A 318 -16.34 19.94 4.83
C THR A 318 -17.76 20.49 4.96
N GLU A 319 -18.74 19.61 5.17
CA GLU A 319 -20.10 20.06 5.52
C GLU A 319 -20.10 20.85 6.85
N ASN A 320 -19.26 20.44 7.81
CA ASN A 320 -19.18 21.06 9.13
C ASN A 320 -18.46 22.42 9.13
N LYS A 321 -17.49 22.62 8.22
CA LYS A 321 -16.65 23.82 8.22
C LYS A 321 -16.20 24.21 6.81
N ARG A 322 -17.12 24.82 6.05
CA ARG A 322 -16.82 25.43 4.73
C ARG A 322 -16.97 26.94 4.66
N ASP A 323 -17.69 27.53 5.61
CA ASP A 323 -17.93 28.97 5.68
C ASP A 323 -16.63 29.77 5.60
N HIS A 324 -15.58 29.29 6.29
CA HIS A 324 -14.26 29.91 6.33
C HIS A 324 -13.61 30.08 4.96
N VAL A 325 -13.89 29.20 4.00
CA VAL A 325 -13.28 29.26 2.66
C VAL A 325 -13.56 30.62 2.02
N ARG A 326 -14.81 31.08 2.11
CA ARG A 326 -15.26 32.37 1.58
C ARG A 326 -15.08 33.50 2.59
N THR A 327 -15.47 33.31 3.86
CA THR A 327 -15.45 34.39 4.87
C THR A 327 -14.03 34.85 5.22
N ASN A 328 -13.06 33.93 5.22
CA ASN A 328 -11.65 34.22 5.50
C ASN A 328 -10.79 34.29 4.22
N ASN A 329 -11.41 34.20 3.03
CA ASN A 329 -10.73 34.26 1.74
C ASN A 329 -9.54 33.29 1.63
N ARG A 330 -9.74 32.03 2.07
CA ARG A 330 -8.65 31.04 2.15
C ARG A 330 -8.21 30.50 0.79
N ILE A 331 -9.06 30.66 -0.23
CA ILE A 331 -8.81 30.25 -1.62
C ILE A 331 -9.03 31.48 -2.50
N SER A 332 -8.04 31.79 -3.34
CA SER A 332 -8.16 32.89 -4.32
C SER A 332 -8.86 32.39 -5.59
N PHE A 333 -9.78 33.20 -6.10
CA PHE A 333 -10.50 32.96 -7.36
C PHE A 333 -10.09 33.92 -8.48
N VAL A 334 -9.20 34.88 -8.17
CA VAL A 334 -8.76 35.91 -9.10
C VAL A 334 -7.28 35.71 -9.37
N ASP A 335 -6.91 35.76 -10.65
CA ASP A 335 -5.51 35.79 -11.05
C ASP A 335 -4.91 37.14 -10.67
N ASP A 336 -3.74 37.11 -10.02
CA ASP A 336 -3.02 38.33 -9.66
C ASP A 336 -2.35 38.93 -10.91
N ASN A 337 -3.12 39.68 -11.70
CA ASN A 337 -2.67 40.36 -12.93
C ASN A 337 -1.54 41.38 -12.71
N ASN A 338 -1.13 41.64 -11.46
CA ASN A 338 -0.08 42.61 -11.13
C ASN A 338 1.32 41.98 -11.01
N ASN A 339 1.47 40.68 -11.26
CA ASN A 339 2.75 40.01 -11.07
C ASN A 339 3.13 39.15 -12.28
N ASP A 340 3.31 39.78 -13.44
CA ASP A 340 3.92 39.19 -14.65
C ASP A 340 5.32 38.58 -14.39
N TYR A 341 5.89 38.81 -13.20
CA TYR A 341 7.17 38.29 -12.72
C TYR A 341 7.04 37.24 -11.61
N ALA A 342 5.83 36.86 -11.18
CA ALA A 342 5.60 35.77 -10.23
C ALA A 342 6.01 34.44 -10.87
N LYS A 343 7.25 34.03 -10.65
CA LYS A 343 7.71 32.70 -11.04
C LYS A 343 6.92 31.68 -10.22
N ASN A 344 6.16 30.79 -10.89
CA ASN A 344 5.54 29.62 -10.28
C ASN A 344 6.64 28.59 -9.91
N ILE A 345 7.46 28.93 -8.92
CA ILE A 345 8.58 28.12 -8.45
C ILE A 345 7.99 26.90 -7.72
N GLN A 346 8.33 25.73 -8.22
CA GLN A 346 7.88 24.46 -7.69
C GLN A 346 9.11 23.60 -7.38
N ILE A 347 9.21 23.15 -6.13
CA ILE A 347 10.32 22.32 -5.66
C ILE A 347 9.74 21.02 -5.09
N ALA A 348 10.43 19.90 -5.27
CA ALA A 348 9.94 18.55 -4.96
C ALA A 348 9.51 18.41 -3.49
N GLU A 349 10.34 18.81 -2.52
CA GLU A 349 10.03 18.68 -1.09
C GLU A 349 8.81 19.50 -0.66
N LEU A 350 8.60 20.67 -1.27
CA LEU A 350 7.45 21.51 -0.97
C LEU A 350 6.16 20.91 -1.54
N ASN A 351 6.23 20.34 -2.74
CA ASN A 351 5.13 19.59 -3.33
C ASN A 351 4.80 18.34 -2.49
N ALA A 352 5.82 17.62 -2.05
CA ALA A 352 5.65 16.42 -1.22
C ALA A 352 5.08 16.77 0.16
N ILE A 353 5.56 17.82 0.83
CA ILE A 353 5.04 18.26 2.13
C ILE A 353 3.60 18.73 2.00
N ASN A 354 3.27 19.54 0.98
CA ASN A 354 1.91 20.02 0.78
C ASN A 354 0.93 18.86 0.51
N ALA A 355 1.33 17.91 -0.35
CA ALA A 355 0.58 16.67 -0.54
C ALA A 355 0.44 15.87 0.75
N SER A 356 1.51 15.76 1.55
CA SER A 356 1.48 15.04 2.82
C SER A 356 0.48 15.65 3.80
N PHE A 357 0.46 16.98 3.94
CA PHE A 357 -0.53 17.66 4.78
C PHE A 357 -1.96 17.43 4.30
N ALA A 358 -2.20 17.53 2.99
CA ALA A 358 -3.50 17.21 2.41
C ALA A 358 -3.94 15.77 2.70
N ILE A 359 -3.05 14.79 2.56
CA ILE A 359 -3.33 13.37 2.82
C ILE A 359 -3.57 13.10 4.31
N ILE A 360 -2.77 13.71 5.19
CA ILE A 360 -2.96 13.58 6.64
C ILE A 360 -4.32 14.15 7.03
N LYS A 361 -4.67 15.34 6.53
CA LYS A 361 -5.98 15.94 6.83
C LYS A 361 -7.14 15.14 6.26
N TRP A 362 -7.03 14.63 5.04
CA TRP A 362 -8.02 13.71 4.48
C TRP A 362 -8.17 12.43 5.32
N LYS A 363 -7.06 11.80 5.72
CA LYS A 363 -7.07 10.61 6.59
C LYS A 363 -7.65 10.91 7.98
N LYS A 364 -7.46 12.12 8.52
CA LYS A 364 -8.14 12.58 9.74
C LYS A 364 -9.66 12.63 9.56
N ILE A 365 -10.15 13.21 8.45
CA ILE A 365 -11.60 13.29 8.13
C ILE A 365 -12.24 11.91 8.10
N PHE A 366 -11.58 10.93 7.49
CA PHE A 366 -12.07 9.56 7.40
C PHE A 366 -11.66 8.67 8.59
N GLY A 367 -11.15 9.27 9.67
CA GLY A 367 -10.90 8.59 10.95
C GLY A 367 -9.73 7.60 10.95
N VAL A 368 -8.83 7.68 9.97
CA VAL A 368 -7.57 6.91 9.98
C VAL A 368 -6.61 7.48 11.02
N TYR A 369 -6.54 8.81 11.10
CA TYR A 369 -5.80 9.51 12.16
C TYR A 369 -6.77 10.14 13.15
N HIS A 370 -6.36 10.19 14.41
CA HIS A 370 -7.07 10.97 15.43
C HIS A 370 -6.94 12.47 15.13
N ASP A 371 -8.07 13.19 15.08
CA ASP A 371 -8.10 14.64 14.82
C ASP A 371 -8.52 15.41 16.07
N ALA A 372 -7.54 15.76 16.91
CA ALA A 372 -7.78 16.48 18.17
C ALA A 372 -8.14 17.96 17.93
N GLU A 373 -7.45 18.59 16.99
CA GLU A 373 -7.54 20.03 16.73
C GLU A 373 -8.67 20.37 15.75
N LYS A 374 -9.00 19.47 14.82
CA LYS A 374 -10.02 19.69 13.78
C LYS A 374 -9.81 20.98 12.99
N GLU A 375 -8.54 21.30 12.70
CA GLU A 375 -8.15 22.45 11.90
C GLU A 375 -8.64 22.30 10.45
N ASN A 376 -9.08 23.38 9.81
CA ASN A 376 -9.49 23.36 8.39
C ASN A 376 -8.61 24.24 7.50
N HIS A 377 -7.63 24.91 8.09
CA HIS A 377 -6.61 25.63 7.35
C HIS A 377 -5.25 25.44 8.03
N THR A 378 -4.28 25.00 7.26
CA THR A 378 -2.90 24.82 7.73
C THR A 378 -1.94 25.53 6.79
N THR A 379 -0.99 26.25 7.36
CA THR A 379 0.15 26.81 6.63
C THR A 379 1.46 26.37 7.24
N TYR A 380 2.45 26.10 6.38
CA TYR A 380 3.82 25.85 6.80
C TYR A 380 4.77 26.81 6.09
N THR A 381 5.41 27.67 6.89
CA THR A 381 6.35 28.70 6.43
C THR A 381 7.78 28.17 6.54
N ILE A 382 8.45 28.02 5.39
CA ILE A 382 9.73 27.29 5.27
C ILE A 382 10.85 28.02 6.02
N ASN A 383 10.96 29.33 5.83
CA ASN A 383 12.05 30.14 6.39
C ASN A 383 11.96 30.30 7.91
N GLU A 384 10.78 30.07 8.50
CA GLU A 384 10.56 30.11 9.95
C GLU A 384 10.39 28.72 10.55
N SER A 385 10.30 27.67 9.72
CA SER A 385 9.93 26.31 10.12
C SER A 385 8.66 26.28 10.99
N GLN A 386 7.71 27.16 10.67
CA GLN A 386 6.51 27.38 11.48
C GLN A 386 5.30 26.70 10.83
N LEU A 387 4.59 25.88 11.61
CA LEU A 387 3.30 25.30 11.26
C LEU A 387 2.20 26.03 12.02
N LEU A 388 1.22 26.58 11.31
CA LEU A 388 0.04 27.24 11.89
C LEU A 388 -1.23 26.51 11.47
N ASN A 389 -2.09 26.27 12.45
CA ASN A 389 -3.41 25.66 12.28
C ASN A 389 -4.48 26.69 12.64
N GLU A 390 -5.51 26.80 11.78
CA GLU A 390 -6.59 27.76 11.93
C GLU A 390 -7.94 27.14 11.49
N ASP A 391 -9.01 27.90 11.65
CA ASP A 391 -10.37 27.56 11.20
C ASP A 391 -10.90 26.24 11.79
N HIS A 392 -10.74 26.09 13.10
CA HIS A 392 -11.18 24.91 13.85
C HIS A 392 -12.71 24.74 13.80
N GLU A 393 -13.17 23.49 13.80
CA GLU A 393 -14.57 23.16 14.10
C GLU A 393 -14.90 23.54 15.56
N ALA A 394 -16.16 23.92 15.81
CA ALA A 394 -16.64 24.33 17.13
C ALA A 394 -16.82 23.16 18.10
#